data_AF-X0S061-F1
#
_entry.id   AF-X0S061-F1
#
_cell.length_a   1.000
_cell.length_b   1.000
_cell.length_c   1.000
_cell.angle_alpha   90.00
_cell.angle_beta   90.00
_cell.angle_gamma   90.00
#
_symmetry.space_group_name_H-M   'P 1'
#
loop_
_entity.id
_entity.type
_entity.pdbx_description
1 polymer ?
#
loop_
_entity_poly.entity_id
_entity_poly.type
_entity_poly.pdbx_seq_one_letter_code
_entity_poly.pdbx_strand_id
1 'polypeptide(L)'
;HKYLLHCFWDYAWIKNEDWRSLGKLILESKMREKIRVRIGGQGEDKELLVEKVALLPSQKKKTDKDFYTALFVQTCDTPSGNLNIKSVKIKKTEEIGTPDWGNIWLYDALVYFSGYMSKGEFKNKSKKIPRFYKHCKQYGETKTENQTLLVKELNSLKKILPKDCEMFVP
;
A
#
# COMPACT_ATOMS: atom_id res chain seq x y z
N HIS A 1 19.06 -4.34 7.21
CA HIS A 1 18.14 -5.40 6.74
C HIS A 1 17.52 -4.96 5.42
N LYS A 2 17.41 -5.84 4.41
CA LYS A 2 16.71 -5.49 3.15
C LYS A 2 15.21 -5.58 3.39
N TYR A 3 14.48 -4.51 3.03
CA TYR A 3 13.03 -4.47 3.11
C TYR A 3 12.49 -4.35 1.69
N LEU A 4 12.27 -5.51 1.09
CA LEU A 4 11.86 -5.60 -0.31
C LEU A 4 10.33 -5.59 -0.38
N LEU A 5 9.80 -4.69 -1.19
CA LEU A 5 8.38 -4.47 -1.39
C LEU A 5 8.07 -4.47 -2.88
N HIS A 6 7.02 -5.18 -3.25
CA HIS A 6 6.33 -4.99 -4.51
C HIS A 6 4.92 -4.46 -4.21
N CYS A 7 4.55 -3.34 -4.85
CA CYS A 7 3.21 -2.78 -4.79
C CYS A 7 2.42 -3.22 -6.02
N PHE A 8 1.16 -3.58 -5.82
CA PHE A 8 0.26 -3.85 -6.94
C PHE A 8 -0.24 -2.51 -7.50
N TRP A 9 -0.02 -2.28 -8.79
CA TRP A 9 -0.41 -1.02 -9.44
C TRP A 9 -1.66 -1.16 -10.32
N ASP A 10 -1.99 -2.37 -10.75
CA ASP A 10 -3.14 -2.60 -11.62
C ASP A 10 -4.45 -2.51 -10.82
N TYR A 11 -5.40 -1.73 -11.36
CA TYR A 11 -6.70 -1.47 -10.73
C TYR A 11 -7.48 -2.74 -10.37
N ALA A 12 -7.29 -3.85 -11.08
CA ALA A 12 -7.95 -5.11 -10.74
C ALA A 12 -7.54 -5.64 -9.34
N TRP A 13 -6.35 -5.29 -8.85
CA TRP A 13 -5.87 -5.64 -7.51
C TRP A 13 -6.27 -4.63 -6.44
N ILE A 14 -6.26 -3.34 -6.77
CA ILE A 14 -6.35 -2.24 -5.78
C ILE A 14 -7.71 -1.54 -5.74
N LYS A 15 -8.43 -1.50 -6.86
CA LYS A 15 -9.67 -0.74 -7.02
C LYS A 15 -10.72 -1.65 -7.62
N ASN A 16 -11.29 -2.48 -6.76
CA ASN A 16 -12.49 -3.20 -7.12
C ASN A 16 -13.66 -2.21 -7.08
N GLU A 17 -14.10 -1.71 -8.24
CA GLU A 17 -15.16 -0.68 -8.34
C GLU A 17 -16.45 -1.10 -7.63
N ASP A 18 -16.72 -2.40 -7.62
CA ASP A 18 -17.87 -3.01 -6.96
C ASP A 18 -17.54 -3.60 -5.58
N TRP A 19 -16.33 -3.35 -5.07
CA TRP A 19 -15.84 -3.90 -3.80
C TRP A 19 -16.06 -5.42 -3.70
N ARG A 20 -15.65 -6.16 -4.72
CA ARG A 20 -15.78 -7.63 -4.75
C ARG A 20 -14.53 -8.32 -4.19
N SER A 21 -14.73 -9.51 -3.64
CA SER A 21 -13.64 -10.37 -3.21
C SER A 21 -12.74 -10.79 -4.40
N LEU A 22 -11.43 -10.68 -4.24
CA LEU A 22 -10.38 -11.34 -5.03
C LEU A 22 -10.25 -12.83 -4.68
N GLY A 23 -10.89 -13.28 -3.62
CA GLY A 23 -10.77 -14.62 -3.09
C GLY A 23 -9.52 -14.75 -2.24
N LYS A 24 -9.31 -15.98 -1.73
CA LYS A 24 -8.00 -16.34 -1.22
C LYS A 24 -7.01 -16.47 -2.38
N LEU A 25 -5.87 -15.83 -2.24
CA LEU A 25 -4.85 -15.70 -3.28
C LEU A 25 -3.98 -16.95 -3.31
N ILE A 26 -3.51 -17.34 -4.51
CA ILE A 26 -2.59 -18.47 -4.68
C ILE A 26 -1.22 -17.90 -4.96
N LEU A 27 -0.26 -18.18 -4.08
CA LEU A 27 1.13 -17.82 -4.24
C LEU A 27 1.92 -19.04 -4.72
N GLU A 28 2.72 -18.87 -5.75
CA GLU A 28 3.60 -19.88 -6.32
C GLU A 28 5.04 -19.36 -6.36
N SER A 29 5.96 -20.11 -5.75
CA SER A 29 7.38 -19.78 -5.75
C SER A 29 8.10 -20.45 -6.92
N LYS A 30 8.71 -19.66 -7.80
CA LYS A 30 9.73 -20.13 -8.77
C LYS A 30 11.17 -19.83 -8.27
N MET A 31 11.33 -19.71 -6.96
CA MET A 31 12.61 -19.41 -6.31
C MET A 31 13.48 -20.67 -6.16
N ARG A 32 14.79 -20.50 -6.05
CA ARG A 32 15.74 -21.60 -5.73
C ARG A 32 15.78 -21.92 -4.24
N GLU A 33 15.45 -20.93 -3.41
CA GLU A 33 15.45 -21.02 -1.95
C GLU A 33 14.06 -20.77 -1.37
N LYS A 34 13.89 -21.10 -0.09
CA LYS A 34 12.69 -20.75 0.66
C LYS A 34 12.53 -19.23 0.71
N ILE A 35 11.30 -18.76 0.50
CA ILE A 35 10.95 -17.35 0.67
C ILE A 35 9.81 -17.19 1.68
N ARG A 36 9.94 -16.18 2.55
CA ARG A 36 8.91 -15.76 3.51
C ARG A 36 8.39 -14.39 3.10
N VAL A 37 7.13 -14.35 2.73
CA VAL A 37 6.47 -13.13 2.28
C VAL A 37 5.36 -12.72 3.23
N ARG A 38 5.07 -11.43 3.24
CA ARG A 38 3.87 -10.83 3.82
C ARG A 38 3.05 -10.22 2.69
N ILE A 39 1.86 -10.74 2.47
CA ILE A 39 0.91 -10.13 1.54
C ILE A 39 -0.07 -9.28 2.33
N GLY A 40 -0.28 -8.05 1.88
CA GLY A 40 -1.12 -7.06 2.53
C GLY A 40 -2.17 -6.50 1.59
N GLY A 41 -3.36 -6.28 2.13
CA GLY A 41 -4.53 -5.81 1.37
C GLY A 41 -5.68 -5.47 2.30
N GLN A 42 -6.89 -5.44 1.76
CA GLN A 42 -8.10 -5.20 2.56
C GLN A 42 -9.08 -6.36 2.44
N GLY A 43 -9.86 -6.58 3.49
CA GLY A 43 -10.96 -7.54 3.51
C GLY A 43 -12.30 -6.90 3.16
N GLU A 44 -13.38 -7.61 3.48
CA GLU A 44 -14.75 -7.24 3.14
C GLU A 44 -15.15 -5.89 3.73
N ASP A 45 -14.76 -5.62 4.96
CA ASP A 45 -15.11 -4.42 5.72
C ASP A 45 -14.07 -3.30 5.56
N LYS A 46 -13.21 -3.38 4.53
CA LYS A 46 -12.08 -2.46 4.29
C LYS A 46 -11.00 -2.49 5.38
N GLU A 47 -11.07 -3.45 6.28
CA GLU A 47 -10.09 -3.69 7.32
C GLU A 47 -8.76 -4.14 6.70
N LEU A 48 -7.65 -3.74 7.32
CA LEU A 48 -6.33 -4.13 6.86
C LEU A 48 -6.10 -5.61 7.15
N LEU A 49 -5.84 -6.38 6.09
CA LEU A 49 -5.45 -7.78 6.19
C LEU A 49 -3.98 -7.92 5.81
N VAL A 50 -3.20 -8.54 6.70
CA VAL A 50 -1.84 -8.98 6.40
C VAL A 50 -1.71 -10.46 6.71
N GLU A 51 -1.11 -11.22 5.80
CA GLU A 51 -0.88 -12.65 5.95
C GLU A 51 0.58 -12.99 5.67
N LYS A 52 1.17 -13.86 6.51
CA LYS A 52 2.54 -14.36 6.37
C LYS A 52 2.50 -15.71 5.66
N VAL A 53 3.20 -15.83 4.55
CA VAL A 53 3.28 -17.07 3.76
C VAL A 53 4.74 -17.46 3.60
N ALA A 54 5.08 -18.70 3.97
CA ALA A 54 6.39 -19.28 3.71
C ALA A 54 6.26 -20.34 2.60
N LEU A 55 7.05 -20.18 1.54
CA LEU A 55 7.05 -21.05 0.36
C LEU A 55 8.42 -21.69 0.20
N LEU A 56 8.45 -23.01 0.04
CA LEU A 56 9.62 -23.73 -0.46
C LEU A 56 9.74 -23.56 -1.99
N PRO A 57 10.90 -23.89 -2.60
CA PRO A 57 11.05 -23.93 -4.05
C PRO A 57 9.95 -24.72 -4.73
N SER A 58 9.41 -24.18 -5.83
CA SER A 58 8.32 -24.78 -6.62
C SER A 58 6.99 -24.99 -5.87
N GLN A 59 6.87 -24.49 -4.64
CA GLN A 59 5.66 -24.68 -3.83
C GLN A 59 4.56 -23.70 -4.23
N LYS A 60 3.32 -24.20 -4.16
CA LYS A 60 2.09 -23.41 -4.20
C LYS A 60 1.43 -23.40 -2.83
N LYS A 61 0.98 -22.23 -2.37
CA LYS A 61 0.10 -22.10 -1.21
C LYS A 61 -1.03 -21.13 -1.50
N LYS A 62 -2.20 -21.45 -0.97
CA LYS A 62 -3.34 -20.54 -0.92
C LYS A 62 -3.27 -19.76 0.38
N THR A 63 -3.65 -18.49 0.35
CA THR A 63 -3.84 -17.73 1.59
C THR A 63 -5.01 -18.29 2.40
N ASP A 64 -5.03 -18.02 3.69
CA ASP A 64 -6.13 -18.37 4.57
C ASP A 64 -7.22 -17.30 4.55
N LYS A 65 -6.83 -16.04 4.38
CA LYS A 65 -7.74 -14.89 4.30
C LYS A 65 -8.30 -14.70 2.89
N ASP A 66 -9.54 -14.21 2.84
CA ASP A 66 -10.18 -13.70 1.63
C ASP A 66 -9.84 -12.20 1.49
N PHE A 67 -9.30 -11.80 0.35
CA PHE A 67 -8.89 -10.43 0.09
C PHE A 67 -9.91 -9.77 -0.85
N TYR A 68 -10.22 -8.51 -0.62
CA TYR A 68 -10.99 -7.63 -1.52
C TYR A 68 -10.08 -6.68 -2.30
N THR A 69 -8.90 -6.38 -1.75
CA THR A 69 -7.79 -5.74 -2.46
C THR A 69 -6.47 -6.43 -2.11
N ALA A 70 -5.50 -6.36 -3.01
CA ALA A 70 -4.10 -6.68 -2.75
C ALA A 70 -3.27 -5.42 -3.00
N LEU A 71 -2.60 -4.92 -1.97
CA LEU A 71 -1.89 -3.64 -2.00
C LEU A 71 -0.38 -3.85 -2.14
N PHE A 72 0.16 -4.84 -1.43
CA PHE A 72 1.58 -5.13 -1.47
C PHE A 72 1.92 -6.59 -1.18
N VAL A 73 3.12 -6.99 -1.58
CA VAL A 73 3.83 -8.13 -1.03
C VAL A 73 5.22 -7.70 -0.59
N GLN A 74 5.65 -8.20 0.56
CA GLN A 74 6.87 -7.79 1.24
C GLN A 74 7.70 -9.00 1.64
N THR A 75 9.02 -8.91 1.55
CA THR A 75 9.95 -9.95 2.03
C THR A 75 11.20 -9.33 2.67
N CYS A 76 11.82 -10.08 3.58
CA CYS A 76 13.16 -9.80 4.09
C CYS A 76 14.21 -10.77 3.50
N ASP A 77 13.76 -11.80 2.79
CA ASP A 77 14.62 -12.75 2.08
C ASP A 77 15.02 -12.16 0.73
N THR A 78 16.15 -12.61 0.15
CA THR A 78 16.58 -12.16 -1.19
C THR A 78 15.89 -13.03 -2.26
N PRO A 79 15.06 -12.45 -3.15
CA PRO A 79 14.41 -13.21 -4.22
C PRO A 79 15.46 -13.76 -5.19
N SER A 80 15.40 -15.06 -5.45
CA SER A 80 16.31 -15.78 -6.36
C SER A 80 15.65 -16.14 -7.70
N GLY A 81 14.42 -15.69 -7.91
CA GLY A 81 13.56 -15.98 -9.05
C GLY A 81 12.23 -15.24 -8.91
N ASN A 82 11.18 -15.79 -9.52
CA ASN A 82 9.87 -15.13 -9.59
C ASN A 82 8.90 -15.63 -8.51
N LEU A 83 8.06 -14.73 -8.02
CA LEU A 83 6.89 -15.05 -7.21
C LEU A 83 5.64 -14.75 -8.01
N ASN A 84 4.80 -15.76 -8.22
CA ASN A 84 3.51 -15.58 -8.87
C ASN A 84 2.41 -15.46 -7.83
N ILE A 85 1.53 -14.48 -7.98
CA ILE A 85 0.36 -14.28 -7.12
C ILE A 85 -0.88 -14.27 -7.99
N LYS A 86 -1.77 -15.23 -7.78
CA LYS A 86 -2.97 -15.43 -8.61
C LYS A 86 -4.24 -15.22 -7.81
N SER A 87 -5.16 -14.44 -8.37
CA SER A 87 -6.57 -14.46 -7.99
C SER A 87 -7.36 -15.27 -9.00
N VAL A 88 -8.06 -16.30 -8.52
CA VAL A 88 -8.97 -17.10 -9.36
C VAL A 88 -10.23 -16.32 -9.70
N LYS A 89 -10.76 -15.51 -8.76
CA LYS A 89 -12.02 -14.78 -8.94
C LYS A 89 -11.94 -13.75 -10.07
N ILE A 90 -10.84 -12.98 -10.13
CA ILE A 90 -10.62 -11.99 -11.20
C ILE A 90 -9.79 -12.53 -12.37
N LYS A 91 -9.46 -13.83 -12.37
CA LYS A 91 -8.66 -14.52 -13.41
C LYS A 91 -7.36 -13.80 -13.75
N LYS A 92 -6.68 -13.27 -12.74
CA LYS A 92 -5.46 -12.48 -12.90
C LYS A 92 -4.29 -13.11 -12.16
N THR A 93 -3.10 -13.00 -12.74
CA THR A 93 -1.83 -13.40 -12.13
C THR A 93 -0.88 -12.23 -12.20
N GLU A 94 -0.29 -11.87 -11.07
CA GLU A 94 0.87 -10.98 -10.97
C GLU A 94 2.12 -11.84 -10.95
N GLU A 95 3.06 -11.61 -11.86
CA GLU A 95 4.37 -12.26 -11.85
C GLU A 95 5.40 -11.23 -11.39
N ILE A 96 6.02 -11.49 -10.25
CA ILE A 96 6.95 -10.57 -9.59
C ILE A 96 8.35 -11.15 -9.72
N GLY A 97 9.12 -10.62 -10.67
CA GLY A 97 10.51 -10.97 -10.87
C GLY A 97 11.44 -10.20 -9.94
N THR A 98 12.72 -10.58 -9.94
CA THR A 98 13.76 -9.91 -9.13
C THR A 98 13.81 -8.38 -9.30
N PRO A 99 13.67 -7.81 -10.52
CA PRO A 99 13.68 -6.35 -10.71
C PRO A 99 12.45 -5.62 -10.16
N ASP A 100 11.33 -6.32 -9.96
CA ASP A 100 10.06 -5.72 -9.54
C ASP A 100 10.01 -5.43 -8.03
N TRP A 101 11.01 -5.92 -7.29
CA TRP A 101 11.16 -5.67 -5.86
C TRP A 101 11.84 -4.33 -5.63
N GLY A 102 11.07 -3.34 -5.18
CA GLY A 102 11.60 -2.09 -4.66
C GLY A 102 12.24 -2.30 -3.29
N ASN A 103 13.44 -1.76 -3.08
CA ASN A 103 14.05 -1.74 -1.76
C ASN A 103 13.71 -0.43 -1.06
N ILE A 104 12.89 -0.52 0.00
CA ILE A 104 12.55 0.64 0.81
C ILE A 104 13.60 0.77 1.89
N TRP A 105 14.55 1.67 1.66
CA TRP A 105 15.44 2.14 2.71
C TRP A 105 14.80 3.32 3.42
N LEU A 106 14.21 3.09 4.59
CA LEU A 106 13.83 4.14 5.52
C LEU A 106 14.96 4.25 6.55
N TYR A 107 15.89 5.18 6.33
CA TYR A 107 16.91 5.52 7.31
C TYR A 107 16.38 6.65 8.21
N ASP A 108 16.30 6.41 9.51
CA ASP A 108 15.92 7.40 10.55
C ASP A 108 14.71 8.27 10.20
N ALA A 109 13.71 7.67 9.55
CA ALA A 109 12.53 8.38 9.11
C ALA A 109 11.61 8.66 10.30
N LEU A 110 11.42 9.94 10.60
CA LEU A 110 10.40 10.40 11.53
C LEU A 110 9.10 10.65 10.76
N VAL A 111 8.06 9.86 11.06
CA VAL A 111 6.73 10.05 10.50
C VAL A 111 5.92 10.87 11.48
N TYR A 112 5.52 12.08 11.07
CA TYR A 112 4.64 12.94 11.84
C TYR A 112 3.22 12.87 11.29
N PHE A 113 2.27 12.62 12.17
CA PHE A 113 0.86 12.84 11.87
C PHE A 113 0.47 14.22 12.42
N SER A 114 0.04 15.14 11.56
CA SER A 114 -0.28 16.52 11.99
C SER A 114 -1.78 16.77 12.21
N GLY A 115 -2.66 15.90 11.70
CA GLY A 115 -4.11 16.11 11.73
C GLY A 115 -4.85 15.11 10.88
N TYR A 116 -6.18 15.13 10.94
CA TYR A 116 -7.05 14.34 10.07
C TYR A 116 -8.14 15.20 9.44
N MET A 117 -8.65 14.77 8.29
CA MET A 117 -9.79 15.40 7.62
C MET A 117 -10.42 14.37 6.68
N SER A 118 -11.75 14.34 6.59
CA SER A 118 -12.42 13.50 5.60
C SER A 118 -12.21 14.05 4.17
N LYS A 119 -12.36 13.18 3.16
CA LYS A 119 -12.29 13.61 1.76
C LYS A 119 -13.33 14.69 1.42
N GLY A 120 -14.52 14.63 2.02
CA GLY A 120 -15.58 15.62 1.82
C GLY A 120 -15.22 16.98 2.39
N GLU A 121 -14.74 17.03 3.65
CA GLU A 121 -14.26 18.27 4.25
C GLU A 121 -13.11 18.88 3.46
N PHE A 122 -12.16 18.05 3.00
CA PHE A 122 -11.03 18.52 2.21
C PHE A 122 -11.48 19.15 0.90
N LYS A 123 -12.42 18.50 0.18
CA LYS A 123 -12.98 19.06 -1.05
C LYS A 123 -13.67 20.41 -0.83
N ASN A 124 -14.30 20.60 0.34
CA ASN A 124 -15.04 21.81 0.67
C ASN A 124 -14.14 22.95 1.18
N LYS A 125 -13.10 22.64 1.96
CA LYS A 125 -12.23 23.63 2.61
C LYS A 125 -10.98 23.99 1.78
N SER A 126 -10.54 23.08 0.92
CA SER A 126 -9.33 23.29 0.13
C SER A 126 -9.53 24.35 -0.95
N LYS A 127 -8.41 24.96 -1.36
CA LYS A 127 -8.33 25.84 -2.51
C LYS A 127 -7.79 25.06 -3.70
N LYS A 128 -8.34 25.30 -4.89
CA LYS A 128 -7.80 24.72 -6.13
C LYS A 128 -6.46 25.37 -6.46
N ILE A 129 -5.49 24.54 -6.83
CA ILE A 129 -4.28 24.94 -7.53
C ILE A 129 -4.48 24.59 -9.00
N PRO A 130 -4.49 25.58 -9.90
CA PRO A 130 -4.68 25.32 -11.32
C PRO A 130 -3.50 24.56 -11.90
N ARG A 131 -3.71 23.92 -13.04
CA ARG A 131 -2.64 23.33 -13.85
C ARG A 131 -1.60 24.41 -14.21
N PHE A 132 -0.34 24.02 -14.26
CA PHE A 132 0.82 24.87 -14.57
C PHE A 132 1.13 25.97 -13.54
N TYR A 133 0.65 25.84 -12.31
CA TYR A 133 1.01 26.74 -11.23
C TYR A 133 2.47 26.53 -10.80
N LYS A 134 3.26 27.61 -10.80
CA LYS A 134 4.73 27.58 -10.57
C LYS A 134 5.16 27.92 -9.14
N HIS A 135 4.23 28.30 -8.26
CA HIS A 135 4.54 28.69 -6.89
C HIS A 135 4.25 27.60 -5.85
N CYS A 136 4.06 26.35 -6.30
CA CYS A 136 3.94 25.22 -5.39
C CYS A 136 5.34 24.77 -4.96
N LYS A 137 5.74 24.95 -3.70
CA LYS A 137 7.10 24.57 -3.25
C LYS A 137 7.49 23.11 -3.56
N GLN A 138 6.51 22.20 -3.57
CA GLN A 138 6.74 20.78 -3.81
C GLN A 138 7.10 20.45 -5.27
N TYR A 139 6.71 21.29 -6.23
CA TYR A 139 6.92 21.07 -7.66
C TYR A 139 7.30 22.37 -8.35
N GLY A 140 8.34 22.38 -9.19
CA GLY A 140 8.65 23.55 -10.02
C GLY A 140 7.46 24.02 -10.86
N GLU A 141 6.56 23.10 -11.24
CA GLU A 141 5.29 23.39 -11.89
C GLU A 141 4.30 22.22 -11.73
N THR A 142 3.03 22.49 -11.42
CA THR A 142 1.99 21.43 -11.33
C THR A 142 1.52 20.97 -12.72
N LYS A 143 1.49 19.66 -12.98
CA LYS A 143 1.04 19.11 -14.29
C LYS A 143 -0.44 18.78 -14.40
N THR A 144 -1.16 18.77 -13.27
CA THR A 144 -2.60 18.54 -13.16
C THR A 144 -3.22 19.61 -12.27
N GLU A 145 -4.55 19.73 -12.27
CA GLU A 145 -5.24 20.46 -11.21
C GLU A 145 -5.03 19.74 -9.87
N ASN A 146 -4.75 20.51 -8.83
CA ASN A 146 -4.51 20.01 -7.48
C ASN A 146 -5.36 20.80 -6.47
N GLN A 147 -5.34 20.37 -5.22
CA GLN A 147 -5.98 21.08 -4.10
C GLN A 147 -4.95 21.33 -3.00
N THR A 148 -5.12 22.43 -2.27
CA THR A 148 -4.26 22.82 -1.15
C THR A 148 -5.05 23.29 0.05
N LEU A 149 -4.50 23.07 1.23
CA LEU A 149 -5.06 23.44 2.53
C LEU A 149 -3.89 23.70 3.49
N LEU A 150 -4.03 24.62 4.44
CA LEU A 150 -3.05 24.78 5.51
C LEU A 150 -3.20 23.66 6.54
N VAL A 151 -2.08 23.17 7.07
CA VAL A 151 -2.06 22.11 8.09
C VAL A 151 -2.89 22.48 9.33
N LYS A 152 -2.92 23.76 9.71
CA LYS A 152 -3.73 24.27 10.83
C LYS A 152 -5.25 24.09 10.67
N GLU A 153 -5.71 23.80 9.46
CA GLU A 153 -7.13 23.58 9.16
C GLU A 153 -7.56 22.12 9.32
N LEU A 154 -6.60 21.21 9.62
CA LEU A 154 -6.88 19.81 9.91
C LEU A 154 -7.50 19.65 11.30
N ASN A 155 -8.33 18.60 11.46
CA ASN A 155 -8.86 18.23 12.76
C ASN A 155 -7.76 17.61 13.64
N SER A 156 -7.81 17.88 14.94
CA SER A 156 -6.83 17.37 15.90
C SER A 156 -6.88 15.85 16.06
N LEU A 157 -5.72 15.20 15.93
CA LEU A 157 -5.58 13.75 16.09
C LEU A 157 -6.01 13.22 17.47
N LYS A 158 -6.08 14.07 18.50
CA LYS A 158 -6.56 13.71 19.85
C LYS A 158 -7.94 13.04 19.85
N LYS A 159 -8.75 13.29 18.82
CA LYS A 159 -10.10 12.70 18.69
C LYS A 159 -10.09 11.26 18.17
N ILE A 160 -9.00 10.82 17.53
CA ILE A 160 -8.94 9.55 16.82
C ILE A 160 -7.76 8.68 17.23
N LEU A 161 -6.72 9.26 17.83
CA LEU A 161 -5.59 8.51 18.36
C LEU A 161 -5.85 8.07 19.81
N PRO A 162 -5.31 6.91 20.20
CA PRO A 162 -5.24 6.49 21.60
C PRO A 162 -4.57 7.55 22.50
N LYS A 163 -4.95 7.58 23.79
CA LYS A 163 -4.45 8.58 24.76
C LYS A 163 -2.94 8.48 25.02
N ASP A 164 -2.36 7.32 24.74
CA ASP A 164 -0.97 6.92 24.92
C ASP A 164 -0.08 7.19 23.70
N CYS A 165 -0.62 7.76 22.61
CA CYS A 165 0.22 8.23 21.51
C CYS A 165 1.11 9.41 21.96
N GLU A 166 2.42 9.25 21.80
CA GLU A 166 3.38 10.35 21.94
C GLU A 166 3.02 11.48 20.98
N MET A 167 2.65 12.63 21.54
CA MET A 167 2.45 13.82 20.73
C MET A 167 3.77 14.55 20.63
N PHE A 168 4.30 14.66 19.42
CA PHE A 168 5.37 15.60 19.14
C PHE A 168 4.81 17.03 19.27
N VAL A 169 5.28 17.75 20.28
CA VAL A 169 5.00 19.17 20.46
C VAL A 169 6.27 19.91 20.02
N PRO A 170 6.26 20.60 18.86
CA PRO A 170 7.42 21.36 18.39
C PRO A 170 7.74 22.56 19.28
#